data_AF-A0AAV5SYA1-F1
#
_entry.id   AF-A0AAV5SYA1-F1
#
_cell.length_a   1.000
_cell.length_b   1.000
_cell.length_c   1.000
_cell.angle_alpha   90.00
_cell.angle_beta   90.00
_cell.angle_gamma   90.00
#
_symmetry.space_group_name_H-M   'P 1'
#
loop_
_entity.id
_entity.type
_entity.pdbx_description
1 polymer ?
#
loop_
_entity_poly.entity_id
_entity_poly.type
_entity_poly.pdbx_seq_one_letter_code
_entity_poly.pdbx_strand_id
1 'polypeptide(L)'
;LQMLHAIKGQSHRHSLFELDSALASPIPHSSSPISSSSDSLLSSSNSSSNSPKRRRVDKLDRRLSYNARIFRGMRTSGVKPSADDVQTCRREARDAFTDASERDARLRAIDDALDTVEELILFVPEVAATETEQFFVNELSAFLAWIYSSMRFSGYISCLDGHFRDLKERFRRLLPAIPYTSEQRHLITLRFSQLCLEYAEMVDEESLDWCKVDMEYLDKMIAVRERRNSIGKSSGTDNYDAEREERRLRDIADRIRYNLERIQLAWRDCASESRVPEKLV
;
A
#
# COMPACT_ATOMS: atom_id res chain seq x y z
N LEU A 1 5.50 51.21 15.70
CA LEU A 1 4.88 50.59 14.52
C LEU A 1 5.35 49.13 14.49
N GLN A 2 4.85 48.24 15.37
CA GLN A 2 3.59 47.46 15.26
C GLN A 2 3.50 46.74 13.89
N MET A 3 3.40 45.41 13.75
CA MET A 3 2.96 44.35 14.65
C MET A 3 3.67 43.00 14.39
N LEU A 4 4.22 42.42 15.46
CA LEU A 4 4.35 40.98 15.68
C LEU A 4 3.17 40.63 16.59
N HIS A 5 2.20 39.81 16.15
CA HIS A 5 1.36 38.99 17.04
C HIS A 5 0.40 38.07 16.27
N ALA A 6 0.26 36.86 16.84
CA ALA A 6 -0.90 35.97 16.81
C ALA A 6 -1.12 35.04 15.59
N ILE A 7 -0.45 33.89 15.62
CA ILE A 7 -1.11 32.62 15.29
C ILE A 7 -1.17 31.80 16.57
N LYS A 8 -2.25 32.01 17.32
CA LYS A 8 -2.72 31.13 18.39
C LYS A 8 -4.00 30.51 17.85
N GLY A 9 -3.86 29.34 17.22
CA GLY A 9 -4.98 28.55 16.68
C GLY A 9 -4.80 27.11 17.15
N GLN A 10 -5.78 26.61 17.87
CA GLN A 10 -5.76 25.42 18.72
C GLN A 10 -5.24 24.15 18.03
N SER A 11 -4.14 23.64 18.56
CA SER A 11 -3.68 22.26 18.36
C SER A 11 -4.59 21.32 19.16
N HIS A 12 -5.64 20.78 18.53
CA HIS A 12 -6.29 19.57 19.04
C HIS A 12 -5.41 18.35 18.72
N ARG A 13 -4.29 18.27 19.43
CA ARG A 13 -3.54 17.03 19.63
C ARG A 13 -4.43 16.12 20.47
N HIS A 14 -5.13 15.19 19.84
CA HIS A 14 -5.53 14.01 20.57
C HIS A 14 -4.27 13.16 20.73
N SER A 15 -3.78 13.09 21.97
CA SER A 15 -2.65 12.26 22.33
C SER A 15 -3.02 10.81 22.09
N LEU A 16 -2.22 10.08 21.31
CA LEU A 16 -2.32 8.63 21.12
C LEU A 16 -2.30 7.82 22.45
N PHE A 17 -1.96 8.47 23.57
CA PHE A 17 -2.01 7.91 24.91
C PHE A 17 -3.38 8.01 25.60
N GLU A 18 -4.36 8.74 25.08
CA GLU A 18 -5.69 8.87 25.71
C GLU A 18 -6.67 7.74 25.33
N LEU A 19 -6.32 6.90 24.35
CA LEU A 19 -7.13 5.76 23.93
C LEU A 19 -6.99 4.52 24.84
N ASP A 20 -5.97 4.48 25.71
CA ASP A 20 -5.81 3.38 26.69
C ASP A 20 -6.92 3.37 27.75
N SER A 21 -7.60 4.49 27.97
CA SER A 21 -8.74 4.56 28.91
C SER A 21 -10.03 3.97 28.35
N ALA A 22 -10.15 3.83 27.02
CA ALA A 22 -11.33 3.24 26.37
C ALA A 22 -11.21 1.70 26.19
N LEU A 23 -10.02 1.14 26.34
CA LEU A 23 -9.76 -0.31 26.29
C LEU A 23 -9.96 -1.02 27.65
N ALA A 24 -10.23 -0.27 28.72
CA ALA A 24 -10.36 -0.78 30.08
C ALA A 24 -11.81 -1.06 30.52
N SER A 25 -12.72 -1.43 29.60
CA SER A 25 -14.06 -1.89 29.99
C SER A 25 -14.03 -3.39 30.32
N PRO A 26 -14.43 -3.83 31.53
CA PRO A 26 -14.49 -5.23 31.89
C PRO A 26 -15.63 -5.93 31.14
N ILE A 27 -15.35 -7.11 30.60
CA ILE A 27 -16.34 -8.05 30.08
C ILE A 27 -17.32 -8.40 31.22
N PRO A 28 -18.64 -8.27 31.06
CA PRO A 28 -19.59 -8.74 32.06
C PRO A 28 -19.61 -10.28 32.04
N HIS A 29 -18.93 -10.89 33.02
CA HIS A 29 -19.04 -12.32 33.30
C HIS A 29 -20.35 -12.59 34.05
N SER A 30 -21.27 -13.32 33.41
CA SER A 30 -22.39 -13.95 34.12
C SER A 30 -21.88 -15.17 34.90
N SER A 31 -22.04 -15.14 36.21
CA SER A 31 -21.96 -16.27 37.12
C SER A 31 -23.08 -17.28 36.82
N SER A 32 -22.84 -18.59 36.68
CA SER A 32 -22.74 -19.62 37.75
C SER A 32 -22.77 -21.02 37.08
N PRO A 33 -22.69 -22.16 37.81
CA PRO A 33 -21.54 -22.66 38.55
C PRO A 33 -21.12 -24.11 38.15
N ILE A 34 -19.84 -24.41 38.43
CA ILE A 34 -19.24 -25.67 38.93
C ILE A 34 -19.92 -26.99 38.55
N SER A 35 -19.21 -27.81 37.77
CA SER A 35 -19.19 -29.27 37.95
C SER A 35 -17.80 -29.82 37.66
N SER A 36 -17.22 -30.37 38.72
CA SER A 36 -15.99 -31.13 38.80
C SER A 36 -16.07 -32.43 38.00
N SER A 37 -15.02 -32.79 37.27
CA SER A 37 -14.56 -34.17 37.13
C SER A 37 -13.12 -34.18 36.62
N SER A 38 -12.23 -34.60 37.51
CA SER A 38 -10.86 -35.00 37.23
C SER A 38 -10.89 -36.29 36.41
N ASP A 39 -10.03 -36.43 35.41
CA ASP A 39 -9.42 -37.71 35.10
C ASP A 39 -8.12 -37.54 34.30
N SER A 40 -7.27 -38.53 34.51
CA SER A 40 -5.81 -38.43 34.51
C SER A 40 -5.21 -39.19 33.32
N LEU A 41 -4.04 -38.71 32.88
CA LEU A 41 -2.84 -39.49 32.52
C LEU A 41 -2.65 -40.16 31.14
N LEU A 42 -1.46 -39.85 30.58
CA LEU A 42 -0.50 -40.66 29.78
C LEU A 42 -0.45 -40.52 28.24
N SER A 43 0.54 -39.71 27.83
CA SER A 43 1.72 -40.07 27.02
C SER A 43 1.57 -41.00 25.81
N SER A 44 1.98 -40.52 24.62
CA SER A 44 2.73 -41.32 23.64
C SER A 44 3.55 -40.41 22.71
N SER A 45 4.86 -40.55 22.81
CA SER A 45 5.90 -40.00 21.93
C SER A 45 5.91 -40.77 20.61
N ASN A 46 6.11 -40.10 19.48
CA ASN A 46 6.92 -40.66 18.39
C ASN A 46 7.48 -39.60 17.46
N SER A 47 8.67 -39.93 16.96
CA SER A 47 9.74 -39.07 16.49
C SER A 47 9.64 -38.71 15.00
N SER A 48 9.97 -37.46 14.69
CA SER A 48 10.87 -37.03 13.60
C SER A 48 10.70 -37.62 12.19
N SER A 49 10.09 -36.84 11.29
CA SER A 49 10.55 -36.73 9.90
C SER A 49 10.64 -35.26 9.51
N ASN A 50 11.87 -34.75 9.46
CA ASN A 50 12.22 -33.38 9.10
C ASN A 50 11.76 -33.02 7.69
N SER A 51 10.78 -32.13 7.62
CA SER A 51 10.54 -31.24 6.48
C SER A 51 10.06 -29.92 7.07
N PRO A 52 10.60 -28.74 6.68
CA PRO A 52 10.13 -27.47 7.23
C PRO A 52 8.78 -27.15 6.60
N LYS A 53 7.72 -27.82 7.07
CA LYS A 53 6.35 -27.35 6.93
C LYS A 53 6.26 -26.07 7.76
N ARG A 54 6.57 -24.93 7.15
CA ARG A 54 6.15 -23.63 7.69
C ARG A 54 4.64 -23.74 7.85
N ARG A 55 4.22 -23.84 9.11
CA ARG A 55 2.83 -23.85 9.52
C ARG A 55 2.17 -22.65 8.85
N ARG A 56 1.18 -22.89 8.00
CA ARG A 56 0.10 -21.93 7.85
C ARG A 56 -0.53 -21.86 9.24
N VAL A 57 -0.05 -20.95 10.07
CA VAL A 57 -0.72 -20.63 11.32
C VAL A 57 -2.09 -20.12 10.89
N ASP A 58 -3.15 -20.80 11.34
CA ASP A 58 -4.52 -20.41 11.08
C ASP A 58 -4.65 -18.91 11.34
N LYS A 59 -5.08 -18.15 10.31
CA LYS A 59 -5.27 -16.69 10.39
C LYS A 59 -6.20 -16.26 11.53
N LEU A 60 -6.94 -17.19 12.15
CA LEU A 60 -7.80 -16.93 13.30
C LEU A 60 -7.03 -16.69 14.61
N ASP A 61 -5.83 -17.26 14.80
CA ASP A 61 -5.10 -17.20 16.08
C ASP A 61 -3.94 -16.20 16.07
N ARG A 62 -3.68 -15.54 14.93
CA ARG A 62 -2.65 -14.51 14.84
C ARG A 62 -3.19 -13.21 15.44
N ARG A 63 -2.62 -12.79 16.57
CA ARG A 63 -2.86 -11.44 17.11
C ARG A 63 -2.49 -10.42 16.05
N LEU A 64 -3.45 -9.59 15.66
CA LEU A 64 -3.25 -8.45 14.78
C LEU A 64 -2.17 -7.54 15.30
N SER A 65 -1.45 -6.90 14.37
CA SER A 65 -0.53 -5.82 14.70
C SER A 65 -1.24 -4.69 15.47
N TYR A 66 -0.46 -3.90 16.21
CA TYR A 66 -0.99 -2.79 17.00
C TYR A 66 -1.76 -1.78 16.11
N ASN A 67 -1.16 -1.36 14.99
CA ASN A 67 -1.78 -0.41 14.07
C ASN A 67 -3.03 -0.99 13.39
N ALA A 68 -3.03 -2.28 13.02
CA ALA A 68 -4.24 -2.94 12.52
C ALA A 68 -5.39 -2.90 13.55
N ARG A 69 -5.11 -3.14 14.84
CA ARG A 69 -6.12 -3.03 15.91
C ARG A 69 -6.66 -1.61 16.06
N ILE A 70 -5.81 -0.59 15.95
CA ILE A 70 -6.25 0.82 15.97
C ILE A 70 -7.21 1.09 14.82
N PHE A 71 -6.84 0.78 13.58
CA PHE A 71 -7.69 1.07 12.43
C PHE A 71 -9.00 0.28 12.45
N ARG A 72 -8.98 -0.96 12.94
CA ARG A 72 -10.21 -1.71 13.22
C ARG A 72 -11.09 -0.99 14.23
N GLY A 73 -10.52 -0.50 15.33
CA GLY A 73 -11.22 0.27 16.36
C GLY A 73 -11.80 1.58 15.84
N MET A 74 -11.05 2.30 14.99
CA MET A 74 -11.53 3.51 14.30
C MET A 74 -12.74 3.18 13.43
N ARG A 75 -12.67 2.08 12.66
CA ARG A 75 -13.77 1.63 11.79
C ARG A 75 -15.04 1.34 12.58
N THR A 76 -14.91 0.60 13.68
CA THR A 76 -16.04 0.30 14.56
C THR A 76 -16.63 1.55 15.24
N SER A 77 -15.81 2.59 15.43
CA SER A 77 -16.22 3.86 16.02
C SER A 77 -16.68 4.90 14.99
N GLY A 78 -16.68 4.57 13.70
CA GLY A 78 -17.04 5.50 12.62
C GLY A 78 -16.01 6.62 12.36
N VAL A 79 -14.80 6.51 12.89
CA VAL A 79 -13.72 7.47 12.69
C VAL A 79 -12.94 7.09 11.42
N LYS A 80 -12.72 8.04 10.52
CA LYS A 80 -11.92 7.83 9.31
C LYS A 80 -10.44 8.16 9.57
N PRO A 81 -9.49 7.32 9.13
CA PRO A 81 -8.08 7.67 9.13
C PRO A 81 -7.77 8.77 8.12
N SER A 82 -6.78 9.59 8.44
CA SER A 82 -6.22 10.63 7.59
C SER A 82 -5.04 10.10 6.77
N ALA A 83 -4.59 10.87 5.78
CA ALA A 83 -3.35 10.57 5.06
C ALA A 83 -2.12 10.56 5.98
N ASP A 84 -2.09 11.42 7.00
CA ASP A 84 -1.00 11.51 7.97
C ASP A 84 -0.90 10.26 8.85
N ASP A 85 -2.05 9.65 9.20
CA ASP A 85 -2.08 8.38 9.94
C ASP A 85 -1.44 7.26 9.12
N VAL A 86 -1.75 7.19 7.83
CA VAL A 86 -1.16 6.21 6.90
C VAL A 86 0.34 6.47 6.71
N GLN A 87 0.73 7.73 6.54
CA GLN A 87 2.13 8.12 6.38
C GLN A 87 2.94 7.77 7.63
N THR A 88 2.37 7.97 8.82
CA THR A 88 2.99 7.61 10.09
C THR A 88 3.20 6.11 10.22
N CYS A 89 2.16 5.31 9.97
CA CYS A 89 2.27 3.86 9.99
C CYS A 89 3.30 3.34 8.99
N ARG A 90 3.37 3.94 7.80
CA ARG A 90 4.37 3.60 6.79
C ARG A 90 5.79 3.91 7.25
N ARG A 91 6.02 5.04 7.92
CA ARG A 91 7.35 5.38 8.48
C ARG A 91 7.73 4.39 9.58
N GLU A 92 6.84 4.13 10.54
CA GLU A 92 7.09 3.18 11.63
C GLU A 92 7.43 1.78 11.10
N ALA A 93 6.69 1.30 10.09
CA ALA A 93 6.96 0.02 9.46
C ALA A 93 8.33 -0.02 8.76
N ARG A 94 8.71 1.08 8.09
CA ARG A 94 10.04 1.22 7.46
C ARG A 94 11.17 1.23 8.47
N ASP A 95 11.00 1.96 9.56
CA ASP A 95 12.00 2.06 10.62
C ASP A 95 12.17 0.70 11.29
N ALA A 96 11.07 0.04 11.67
CA ALA A 96 11.09 -1.32 12.22
C ALA A 96 11.76 -2.34 11.29
N PHE A 97 11.52 -2.25 9.98
CA PHE A 97 12.18 -3.10 8.99
C PHE A 97 13.69 -2.78 8.86
N THR A 98 14.07 -1.51 8.90
CA THR A 98 15.46 -1.08 8.69
C THR A 98 16.32 -1.39 9.91
N ASP A 99 15.78 -1.19 11.11
CA ASP A 99 16.46 -1.44 12.39
C ASP A 99 16.59 -2.94 12.69
N ALA A 100 15.81 -3.79 12.01
CA ALA A 100 15.87 -5.24 12.16
C ALA A 100 17.16 -5.82 11.57
N SER A 101 18.03 -6.31 12.45
CA SER A 101 19.26 -7.03 12.10
C SER A 101 18.98 -8.41 11.49
N GLU A 102 17.99 -9.12 12.04
CA GLU A 102 17.64 -10.48 11.62
C GLU A 102 16.60 -10.50 10.50
N ARG A 103 16.74 -11.48 9.60
CA ARG A 103 15.79 -11.71 8.50
C ARG A 103 14.37 -11.92 9.03
N ASP A 104 14.18 -12.74 10.07
CA ASP A 104 12.84 -13.05 10.58
C ASP A 104 12.17 -11.82 11.20
N ALA A 105 12.94 -10.91 11.80
CA ALA A 105 12.41 -9.63 12.28
C ALA A 105 11.96 -8.72 11.12
N ARG A 106 12.73 -8.67 10.02
CA ARG A 106 12.33 -7.97 8.79
C ARG A 106 11.05 -8.55 8.18
N LEU A 107 10.91 -9.87 8.14
CA LEU A 107 9.70 -10.55 7.66
C LEU A 107 8.49 -10.22 8.54
N ARG A 108 8.66 -10.19 9.88
CA ARG A 108 7.59 -9.80 10.81
C ARG A 108 7.15 -8.34 10.60
N ALA A 109 8.08 -7.41 10.40
CA ALA A 109 7.74 -6.01 10.12
C ALA A 109 6.89 -5.86 8.84
N ILE A 110 7.20 -6.64 7.80
CA ILE A 110 6.40 -6.70 6.57
C ILE A 110 5.01 -7.28 6.86
N ASP A 111 4.92 -8.37 7.61
CA ASP A 111 3.63 -8.99 7.97
C ASP A 111 2.75 -8.03 8.78
N ASP A 112 3.31 -7.33 9.77
CA ASP A 112 2.58 -6.36 10.59
C ASP A 112 2.06 -5.18 9.75
N ALA A 113 2.83 -4.77 8.74
CA ALA A 113 2.42 -3.75 7.78
C ALA A 113 1.31 -4.25 6.84
N LEU A 114 1.36 -5.51 6.40
CA LEU A 114 0.28 -6.13 5.63
C LEU A 114 -1.02 -6.15 6.44
N ASP A 115 -0.98 -6.61 7.68
CA ASP A 115 -2.14 -6.59 8.58
C ASP A 115 -2.73 -5.19 8.75
N THR A 116 -1.86 -4.18 8.83
CA THR A 116 -2.27 -2.77 8.94
C THR A 116 -2.98 -2.30 7.67
N VAL A 117 -2.44 -2.63 6.50
CA VAL A 117 -3.03 -2.25 5.21
C VAL A 117 -4.36 -2.98 4.95
N GLU A 118 -4.51 -4.22 5.39
CA GLU A 118 -5.79 -4.96 5.30
C GLU A 118 -6.93 -4.24 6.03
N GLU A 119 -6.65 -3.55 7.14
CA GLU A 119 -7.66 -2.73 7.81
C GLU A 119 -7.85 -1.36 7.13
N LEU A 120 -6.76 -0.73 6.66
CA LEU A 120 -6.81 0.57 5.97
C LEU A 120 -7.57 0.49 4.63
N ILE A 121 -7.47 -0.60 3.90
CA ILE A 121 -8.11 -0.74 2.57
C ILE A 121 -9.64 -0.71 2.67
N LEU A 122 -10.19 -1.06 3.84
CA LEU A 122 -11.63 -1.01 4.13
C LEU A 122 -12.16 0.43 4.23
N PHE A 123 -11.28 1.43 4.37
CA PHE A 123 -11.65 2.85 4.38
C PHE A 123 -11.58 3.51 3.01
N VAL A 124 -11.12 2.80 1.98
CA VAL A 124 -11.06 3.34 0.61
C VAL A 124 -12.48 3.64 0.14
N PRO A 125 -12.80 4.89 -0.24
CA PRO A 125 -14.14 5.22 -0.72
C PRO A 125 -14.42 4.56 -2.07
N GLU A 126 -15.68 4.54 -2.49
CA GLU A 126 -16.03 4.17 -3.88
C GLU A 126 -15.46 5.19 -4.86
N VAL A 127 -15.59 6.49 -4.53
CA VAL A 127 -15.00 7.62 -5.26
C VAL A 127 -14.47 8.63 -4.25
N ALA A 128 -13.18 8.94 -4.32
CA ALA A 128 -12.51 9.97 -3.52
C ALA A 128 -12.82 11.35 -4.10
N ALA A 129 -13.93 11.94 -3.67
CA ALA A 129 -14.43 13.21 -4.17
C ALA A 129 -13.62 14.41 -3.64
N THR A 130 -13.04 14.27 -2.45
CA THR A 130 -12.28 15.34 -1.79
C THR A 130 -10.77 15.16 -1.95
N GLU A 131 -10.02 16.26 -1.90
CA GLU A 131 -8.56 16.23 -1.94
C GLU A 131 -7.99 15.38 -0.79
N THR A 132 -8.57 15.49 0.41
CA THR A 132 -8.19 14.70 1.58
C THR A 132 -8.34 13.19 1.35
N GLU A 133 -9.45 12.75 0.75
CA GLU A 133 -9.66 11.34 0.41
C GLU A 133 -8.67 10.88 -0.67
N GLN A 134 -8.35 11.74 -1.65
CA GLN A 134 -7.37 11.43 -2.67
C GLN A 134 -5.96 11.29 -2.09
N PHE A 135 -5.57 12.16 -1.15
CA PHE A 135 -4.31 12.05 -0.43
C PHE A 135 -4.24 10.79 0.43
N PHE A 136 -5.33 10.41 1.10
CA PHE A 136 -5.41 9.16 1.85
C PHE A 136 -5.12 7.94 0.96
N VAL A 137 -5.81 7.84 -0.19
CA VAL A 137 -5.60 6.73 -1.14
C VAL A 137 -4.19 6.76 -1.73
N ASN A 138 -3.65 7.95 -2.02
CA ASN A 138 -2.27 8.10 -2.49
C ASN A 138 -1.24 7.62 -1.47
N GLU A 139 -1.36 7.99 -0.19
CA GLU A 139 -0.45 7.50 0.85
C GLU A 139 -0.62 5.99 1.08
N LEU A 140 -1.83 5.46 0.98
CA LEU A 140 -2.06 4.02 1.05
C LEU A 140 -1.38 3.28 -0.10
N SER A 141 -1.41 3.83 -1.32
CA SER A 141 -0.67 3.27 -2.46
C SER A 141 0.85 3.31 -2.25
N ALA A 142 1.37 4.35 -1.59
CA ALA A 142 2.79 4.45 -1.25
C ALA A 142 3.19 3.42 -0.19
N PHE A 143 2.28 3.12 0.75
CA PHE A 143 2.49 2.08 1.74
C PHE A 143 2.53 0.70 1.08
N LEU A 144 1.57 0.41 0.20
CA LEU A 144 1.57 -0.80 -0.62
C LEU A 144 2.83 -0.96 -1.44
N ALA A 145 3.27 0.10 -2.12
CA ALA A 145 4.49 0.06 -2.92
C ALA A 145 5.72 -0.31 -2.08
N TRP A 146 5.84 0.27 -0.89
CA TRP A 146 6.91 -0.11 0.03
C TRP A 146 6.80 -1.58 0.45
N ILE A 147 5.62 -2.05 0.89
CA ILE A 147 5.43 -3.43 1.34
C ILE A 147 5.83 -4.42 0.25
N TYR A 148 5.27 -4.26 -0.96
CA TYR A 148 5.47 -5.23 -2.04
C TYR A 148 6.87 -5.18 -2.65
N SER A 149 7.50 -4.01 -2.68
CA SER A 149 8.92 -3.89 -3.05
C SER A 149 9.81 -4.55 -1.98
N SER A 150 9.55 -4.30 -0.70
CA SER A 150 10.26 -4.97 0.40
C SER A 150 10.07 -6.49 0.36
N MET A 151 8.86 -6.99 0.07
CA MET A 151 8.63 -8.42 -0.10
C MET A 151 9.48 -9.00 -1.23
N ARG A 152 9.49 -8.35 -2.41
CA ARG A 152 10.24 -8.79 -3.60
C ARG A 152 11.71 -9.07 -3.29
N PHE A 153 12.33 -8.27 -2.44
CA PHE A 153 13.77 -8.32 -2.15
C PHE A 153 14.13 -8.94 -0.78
N SER A 154 13.16 -9.25 0.10
CA SER A 154 13.44 -9.72 1.47
C SER A 154 13.28 -11.24 1.69
N GLY A 155 13.34 -12.03 0.61
CA GLY A 155 13.35 -13.48 0.71
C GLY A 155 11.96 -14.14 0.70
N TYR A 156 10.96 -13.47 0.11
CA TYR A 156 9.64 -14.00 -0.21
C TYR A 156 9.56 -14.70 -1.59
N ILE A 157 10.70 -15.15 -2.12
CA ILE A 157 10.87 -15.58 -3.52
C ILE A 157 9.95 -16.76 -3.89
N SER A 158 9.63 -17.64 -2.95
CA SER A 158 8.81 -18.84 -3.22
C SER A 158 7.32 -18.58 -3.48
N CYS A 159 6.83 -17.34 -3.27
CA CYS A 159 5.40 -17.00 -3.35
C CYS A 159 5.13 -15.73 -4.18
N LEU A 160 6.04 -15.34 -5.07
CA LEU A 160 5.95 -14.06 -5.80
C LEU A 160 4.67 -13.93 -6.63
N ASP A 161 4.19 -15.00 -7.26
CA ASP A 161 2.90 -15.01 -7.99
C ASP A 161 1.71 -14.64 -7.09
N GLY A 162 1.70 -15.21 -5.88
CA GLY A 162 0.66 -14.93 -4.89
C GLY A 162 0.71 -13.48 -4.44
N HIS A 163 1.90 -12.96 -4.16
CA HIS A 163 2.08 -11.56 -3.79
C HIS A 163 1.66 -10.61 -4.90
N PHE A 164 2.04 -10.89 -6.16
CA PHE A 164 1.64 -10.05 -7.28
C PHE A 164 0.12 -10.03 -7.49
N ARG A 165 -0.54 -11.19 -7.33
CA ARG A 165 -2.01 -11.27 -7.38
C ARG A 165 -2.65 -10.45 -6.27
N ASP A 166 -2.15 -10.56 -5.05
CA ASP A 166 -2.64 -9.83 -3.89
C ASP A 166 -2.42 -8.31 -4.05
N LEU A 167 -1.29 -7.91 -4.64
CA LEU A 167 -0.97 -6.53 -5.01
C LEU A 167 -1.99 -6.00 -6.03
N LYS A 168 -2.23 -6.75 -7.12
CA LYS A 168 -3.20 -6.37 -8.14
C LYS A 168 -4.58 -6.16 -7.56
N GLU A 169 -5.04 -7.05 -6.67
CA GLU A 169 -6.35 -6.92 -6.05
C GLU A 169 -6.48 -5.64 -5.22
N ARG A 170 -5.42 -5.25 -4.52
CA ARG A 170 -5.41 -3.99 -3.77
C ARG A 170 -5.45 -2.78 -4.72
N PHE A 171 -4.66 -2.78 -5.79
CA PHE A 171 -4.68 -1.69 -6.78
C PHE A 171 -5.98 -1.65 -7.58
N ARG A 172 -6.66 -2.79 -7.79
CA ARG A 172 -8.01 -2.86 -8.34
C ARG A 172 -9.02 -2.08 -7.48
N ARG A 173 -8.79 -2.01 -6.17
CA ARG A 173 -9.60 -1.19 -5.26
C ARG A 173 -9.20 0.29 -5.27
N LEU A 174 -7.90 0.59 -5.33
CA LEU A 174 -7.39 1.97 -5.23
C LEU A 174 -7.58 2.78 -6.51
N LEU A 175 -7.24 2.22 -7.67
CA LEU A 175 -7.21 2.97 -8.93
C LEU A 175 -8.60 3.54 -9.30
N PRO A 176 -9.70 2.77 -9.27
CA PRO A 176 -11.03 3.31 -9.59
C PRO A 176 -11.52 4.37 -8.61
N ALA A 177 -11.01 4.36 -7.37
CA ALA A 177 -11.42 5.32 -6.34
C ALA A 177 -10.95 6.75 -6.66
N ILE A 178 -9.94 6.95 -7.51
CA ILE A 178 -9.41 8.28 -7.82
C ILE A 178 -9.82 8.71 -9.24
N PRO A 179 -10.39 9.92 -9.43
CA PRO A 179 -10.74 10.43 -10.75
C PRO A 179 -9.54 10.55 -11.70
N TYR A 180 -9.76 10.31 -12.99
CA TYR A 180 -8.76 10.48 -14.05
C TYR A 180 -8.23 11.91 -14.20
N THR A 181 -8.93 12.91 -13.64
CA THR A 181 -8.50 14.31 -13.66
C THR A 181 -7.55 14.67 -12.52
N SER A 182 -7.25 13.73 -11.62
CA SER A 182 -6.41 13.96 -10.45
C SER A 182 -4.95 13.55 -10.70
N GLU A 183 -4.00 14.44 -10.36
CA GLU A 183 -2.56 14.10 -10.33
C GLU A 183 -2.29 12.89 -9.42
N GLN A 184 -3.07 12.71 -8.35
CA GLN A 184 -2.91 11.58 -7.42
C GLN A 184 -3.14 10.24 -8.09
N ARG A 185 -4.07 10.15 -9.05
CA ARG A 185 -4.31 8.91 -9.80
C ARG A 185 -3.04 8.49 -10.52
N HIS A 186 -2.43 9.41 -11.25
CA HIS A 186 -1.24 9.13 -12.05
C HIS A 186 0.00 8.83 -11.20
N LEU A 187 0.11 9.41 -10.00
CA LEU A 187 1.12 9.00 -9.03
C LEU A 187 0.91 7.55 -8.55
N ILE A 188 -0.34 7.15 -8.30
CA ILE A 188 -0.67 5.75 -7.95
C ILE A 188 -0.33 4.83 -9.12
N THR A 189 -0.69 5.18 -10.36
CA THR A 189 -0.33 4.44 -11.57
C THR A 189 1.18 4.32 -11.74
N LEU A 190 1.93 5.39 -11.50
CA LEU A 190 3.39 5.36 -11.54
C LEU A 190 3.95 4.33 -10.56
N ARG A 191 3.47 4.32 -9.30
CA ARG A 191 3.88 3.31 -8.32
C ARG A 191 3.49 1.91 -8.76
N PHE A 192 2.29 1.72 -9.27
CA PHE A 192 1.84 0.43 -9.79
C PHE A 192 2.73 -0.06 -10.94
N SER A 193 3.07 0.80 -11.90
CA SER A 193 3.94 0.46 -13.02
C SER A 193 5.36 0.11 -12.58
N GLN A 194 5.87 0.74 -11.51
CA GLN A 194 7.16 0.41 -10.90
C GLN A 194 7.13 -0.99 -10.28
N LEU A 195 6.06 -1.31 -9.54
CA LEU A 195 5.89 -2.65 -8.98
C LEU A 195 5.72 -3.69 -10.10
N CYS A 196 5.00 -3.37 -11.18
CA CYS A 196 4.92 -4.24 -12.35
C CYS A 196 6.31 -4.49 -12.94
N LEU A 197 7.19 -3.48 -12.99
CA LEU A 197 8.56 -3.66 -13.44
C LEU A 197 9.38 -4.57 -12.50
N GLU A 198 9.24 -4.40 -11.18
CA GLU A 198 9.90 -5.28 -10.19
C GLU A 198 9.39 -6.73 -10.24
N TYR A 199 8.13 -6.89 -10.63
CA TYR A 199 7.43 -8.17 -10.78
C TYR A 199 7.22 -8.53 -12.26
N ALA A 200 8.11 -8.14 -13.17
CA ALA A 200 7.90 -8.25 -14.62
C ALA A 200 7.53 -9.67 -15.11
N GLU A 201 8.13 -10.70 -14.50
CA GLU A 201 7.87 -12.12 -14.81
C GLU A 201 6.42 -12.56 -14.52
N MET A 202 5.70 -11.81 -13.67
CA MET A 202 4.33 -12.10 -13.21
C MET A 202 3.29 -11.16 -13.83
N VAL A 203 3.74 -10.08 -14.49
CA VAL A 203 2.83 -9.11 -15.10
C VAL A 203 2.01 -9.79 -16.18
N ASP A 204 0.74 -9.39 -16.29
CA ASP A 204 -0.19 -9.81 -17.32
C ASP A 204 -0.73 -8.60 -18.13
N GLU A 205 -1.49 -8.89 -19.18
CA GLU A 205 -2.03 -7.86 -20.09
C GLU A 205 -2.92 -6.86 -19.35
N GLU A 206 -3.75 -7.33 -18.42
CA GLU A 206 -4.62 -6.48 -17.62
C GLU A 206 -3.82 -5.41 -16.85
N SER A 207 -2.69 -5.78 -16.23
CA SER A 207 -1.84 -4.86 -15.49
C SER A 207 -1.24 -3.78 -16.39
N LEU A 208 -0.83 -4.15 -17.61
CA LEU A 208 -0.33 -3.20 -18.59
C LEU A 208 -1.44 -2.28 -19.08
N ASP A 209 -2.63 -2.81 -19.31
CA ASP A 209 -3.75 -2.03 -19.82
C ASP A 209 -4.22 -0.97 -18.84
N TRP A 210 -4.22 -1.24 -17.53
CA TRP A 210 -4.48 -0.21 -16.52
C TRP A 210 -3.52 0.98 -16.65
N CYS A 211 -2.23 0.70 -16.83
CA CYS A 211 -1.21 1.73 -16.99
C CYS A 211 -1.37 2.49 -18.33
N LYS A 212 -1.69 1.80 -19.43
CA LYS A 212 -1.91 2.42 -20.74
C LYS A 212 -3.12 3.35 -20.74
N VAL A 213 -4.22 2.91 -20.14
CA VAL A 213 -5.44 3.73 -20.03
C VAL A 213 -5.13 4.99 -19.23
N ASP A 214 -4.50 4.86 -18.06
CA ASP A 214 -4.13 6.03 -17.25
C ASP A 214 -3.17 6.98 -17.97
N MET A 215 -2.24 6.45 -18.78
CA MET A 215 -1.35 7.25 -19.63
C MET A 215 -2.12 8.07 -20.67
N GLU A 216 -3.14 7.49 -21.33
CA GLU A 216 -3.95 8.22 -22.30
C GLU A 216 -4.66 9.43 -21.65
N TYR A 217 -5.16 9.27 -20.43
CA TYR A 217 -5.74 10.37 -19.67
C TYR A 217 -4.69 11.40 -19.21
N LEU A 218 -3.51 10.95 -18.80
CA LEU A 218 -2.40 11.82 -18.42
C LEU A 218 -1.94 12.70 -19.59
N ASP A 219 -1.77 12.12 -20.77
CA ASP A 219 -1.39 12.85 -21.99
C ASP A 219 -2.44 13.90 -22.35
N LYS A 220 -3.74 13.57 -22.25
CA LYS A 220 -4.84 14.54 -22.43
C LYS A 220 -4.78 15.66 -21.40
N MET A 221 -4.51 15.35 -20.13
CA MET A 221 -4.41 16.34 -19.06
C MET A 221 -3.23 17.29 -19.27
N ILE A 222 -2.07 16.77 -19.69
CA ILE A 222 -0.89 17.57 -20.06
C ILE A 222 -1.24 18.51 -21.22
N ALA A 223 -1.82 18.00 -22.30
CA ALA A 223 -2.16 18.80 -23.48
C ALA A 223 -3.16 19.93 -23.19
N VAL A 224 -4.16 19.68 -22.33
CA VAL A 224 -5.12 20.71 -21.89
C VAL A 224 -4.42 21.82 -21.08
N ARG A 225 -3.47 21.44 -20.22
CA ARG A 225 -2.72 22.40 -19.39
C ARG A 225 -1.74 23.22 -20.21
N GLU A 226 -0.99 22.60 -21.11
CA GLU A 226 -0.12 23.29 -22.06
C GLU A 226 -0.89 24.34 -22.87
N ARG A 227 -2.06 23.98 -23.38
CA ARG A 227 -2.92 24.91 -24.11
C ARG A 227 -3.35 26.08 -23.23
N ARG A 228 -3.75 25.83 -21.97
CA ARG A 228 -4.12 26.88 -21.03
C ARG A 228 -2.96 27.83 -20.74
N ASN A 229 -1.77 27.28 -20.48
CA ASN A 229 -0.55 28.05 -20.19
C ASN A 229 -0.11 28.91 -21.39
N SER A 230 -0.27 28.40 -22.61
CA SER A 230 0.05 29.15 -23.84
C SER A 230 -0.87 30.37 -24.07
N ILE A 231 -2.11 30.33 -23.59
CA ILE A 231 -3.12 31.38 -23.76
C ILE A 231 -3.07 32.38 -22.59
N GLY A 232 -2.81 31.92 -21.38
CA GLY A 232 -2.79 32.71 -20.14
C GLY A 232 -1.44 33.35 -19.84
N LYS A 233 -0.96 34.30 -20.65
CA LYS A 233 0.17 35.16 -20.25
C LYS A 233 -0.29 36.24 -19.26
N SER A 234 -0.50 35.90 -17.99
CA SER A 234 -0.69 36.88 -16.92
C SER A 234 0.08 36.50 -15.65
N SER A 235 0.89 37.45 -15.14
CA SER A 235 1.51 37.46 -13.80
C SER A 235 2.53 36.36 -13.48
N GLY A 236 3.75 36.76 -13.09
CA GLY A 236 4.94 35.91 -13.03
C GLY A 236 4.98 34.81 -11.95
N THR A 237 4.08 34.81 -10.96
CA THR A 237 4.00 33.76 -9.91
C THR A 237 3.08 32.60 -10.30
N ASP A 238 1.89 32.89 -10.85
CA ASP A 238 0.93 31.86 -11.25
C ASP A 238 1.46 31.03 -12.43
N ASN A 239 2.27 31.64 -13.29
CA ASN A 239 2.94 30.95 -14.38
C ASN A 239 4.00 29.95 -13.88
N TYR A 240 4.72 30.26 -12.79
CA TYR A 240 5.75 29.37 -12.25
C TYR A 240 5.16 28.08 -11.68
N ASP A 241 4.07 28.18 -10.90
CA ASP A 241 3.44 27.01 -10.31
C ASP A 241 2.76 26.13 -11.38
N ALA A 242 2.17 26.74 -12.41
CA ALA A 242 1.61 26.03 -13.56
C ALA A 242 2.69 25.29 -14.37
N GLU A 243 3.82 25.94 -14.68
CA GLU A 243 4.97 25.32 -15.35
C GLU A 243 5.59 24.20 -14.50
N ARG A 244 5.61 24.38 -13.17
CA ARG A 244 6.12 23.36 -12.24
C ARG A 244 5.21 22.15 -12.21
N GLU A 245 3.90 22.33 -12.18
CA GLU A 245 2.91 21.25 -12.24
C GLU A 245 2.98 20.50 -13.57
N GLU A 246 3.08 21.22 -14.70
CA GLU A 246 3.24 20.61 -16.02
C GLU A 246 4.50 19.72 -16.09
N ARG A 247 5.64 20.22 -15.58
CA ARG A 247 6.88 19.43 -15.50
C ARG A 247 6.73 18.17 -14.66
N ARG A 248 6.01 18.24 -13.53
CA ARG A 248 5.75 17.04 -12.70
C ARG A 248 4.92 16.01 -13.46
N LEU A 249 3.86 16.43 -14.15
CA LEU A 249 3.06 15.50 -14.94
C LEU A 249 3.85 14.84 -16.07
N ARG A 250 4.72 15.60 -16.76
CA ARG A 250 5.60 15.03 -17.79
C ARG A 250 6.56 14.00 -17.21
N ASP A 251 7.19 14.30 -16.06
CA ASP A 251 8.05 13.32 -15.37
C ASP A 251 7.31 12.03 -15.02
N ILE A 252 6.07 12.15 -14.52
CA ILE A 252 5.22 10.99 -14.24
C ILE A 252 4.96 10.19 -15.53
N ALA A 253 4.57 10.87 -16.61
CA ALA A 253 4.26 10.24 -17.90
C ALA A 253 5.48 9.51 -18.48
N ASP A 254 6.64 10.17 -18.50
CA ASP A 254 7.88 9.62 -19.05
C ASP A 254 8.33 8.39 -18.25
N ARG A 255 8.19 8.41 -16.92
CA ARG A 255 8.54 7.28 -16.06
C ARG A 255 7.59 6.09 -16.22
N ILE A 256 6.28 6.33 -16.37
CA ILE A 256 5.33 5.26 -16.66
C ILE A 256 5.65 4.65 -18.03
N ARG A 257 5.89 5.48 -19.05
CA ARG A 257 6.24 5.02 -20.42
C ARG A 257 7.50 4.17 -20.39
N TYR A 258 8.54 4.63 -19.71
CA TYR A 258 9.77 3.88 -19.51
C TYR A 258 9.51 2.51 -18.87
N ASN A 259 8.72 2.46 -17.78
CA ASN A 259 8.40 1.18 -17.12
C ASN A 259 7.67 0.22 -18.07
N LEU A 260 6.69 0.71 -18.83
CA LEU A 260 5.93 -0.09 -19.79
C LEU A 260 6.82 -0.66 -20.90
N GLU A 261 7.70 0.15 -21.47
CA GLU A 261 8.65 -0.30 -22.49
C GLU A 261 9.58 -1.39 -21.94
N ARG A 262 10.07 -1.24 -20.71
CA ARG A 262 10.93 -2.23 -20.05
C ARG A 262 10.20 -3.54 -19.77
N ILE A 263 8.95 -3.51 -19.34
CA ILE A 263 8.15 -4.73 -19.13
C ILE A 263 7.90 -5.44 -20.47
N GLN A 264 7.52 -4.70 -21.51
CA GLN A 264 7.28 -5.26 -22.84
C GLN A 264 8.55 -5.84 -23.49
N LEU A 265 9.72 -5.26 -23.21
CA LEU A 265 11.00 -5.85 -23.60
C LEU A 265 11.23 -7.20 -22.90
N ALA A 266 11.05 -7.26 -21.58
CA ALA A 266 11.20 -8.49 -20.81
C ALA A 266 10.28 -9.62 -21.33
N TRP A 267 9.01 -9.32 -21.67
CA TRP A 267 8.11 -10.29 -22.26
C TRP A 267 8.55 -10.82 -23.63
N ARG A 268 9.10 -9.93 -24.49
CA ARG A 268 9.61 -10.34 -25.81
C ARG A 268 10.79 -11.29 -25.67
N ASP A 269 11.68 -11.01 -24.73
CA ASP A 269 12.84 -11.85 -24.46
C ASP A 269 12.40 -13.25 -23.96
N CYS A 270 11.48 -13.32 -23.00
CA CYS A 270 10.91 -14.59 -22.53
C CYS A 270 10.19 -15.38 -23.65
N ALA A 271 9.45 -14.69 -24.52
CA ALA A 271 8.80 -15.33 -25.67
C ALA A 271 9.82 -15.85 -26.70
N SER A 272 10.98 -15.20 -26.83
CA SER A 272 12.05 -15.62 -27.72
C SER A 272 12.84 -16.84 -27.20
N GLU A 273 13.02 -16.96 -25.89
CA GLU A 273 13.64 -18.13 -25.25
C GLU A 273 12.75 -19.38 -25.32
N SER A 274 11.42 -19.21 -25.31
CA SER A 274 10.47 -20.32 -25.56
C SER A 274 10.49 -20.84 -27.02
N ARG A 275 11.23 -20.18 -27.91
CA ARG A 275 11.41 -20.56 -29.32
C ARG A 275 12.79 -21.12 -29.64
N VAL A 276 13.50 -21.74 -28.68
CA VAL A 276 14.59 -22.65 -29.05
C VAL A 276 13.96 -23.95 -29.56
N PRO A 277 14.06 -24.29 -30.85
CA PRO A 277 13.60 -25.59 -31.31
C PRO A 277 14.51 -26.66 -30.71
N GLU A 278 13.93 -27.72 -30.16
CA GLU A 278 14.60 -29.01 -29.97
C GLU A 278 15.16 -29.50 -31.32
N LYS A 279 16.34 -29.01 -31.71
CA LYS A 279 17.22 -29.65 -32.68
C LYS A 279 18.65 -29.18 -32.43
N LEU A 280 19.30 -29.80 -31.45
CA LEU A 280 20.71 -30.13 -31.59
C LEU A 280 20.88 -31.59 -31.20
N VAL A 281 21.21 -32.35 -32.25
CA VAL A 281 21.64 -33.75 -32.32
C VAL A 281 22.83 -34.00 -31.40
#